data_AF-A0A7W1YEF3-F1
#
_entry.id   AF-A0A7W1YEF3-F1
#
_cell.length_a   1.000
_cell.length_b   1.000
_cell.length_c   1.000
_cell.angle_alpha   90.00
_cell.angle_beta   90.00
_cell.angle_gamma   90.00
#
_symmetry.space_group_name_H-M   'P 1'
#
loop_
_entity.id
_entity.type
_entity.pdbx_description
1 polymer ?
#
loop_
_entity_poly.entity_id
_entity_poly.type
_entity_poly.pdbx_seq_one_letter_code
_entity_poly.pdbx_strand_id
1 'polypeptide(L)'
;MSILFVLLMFLLIMSISYFRSPQPQPSAQPMVVKARAPRMQMEMGLQIPEGYAFHPGHMWLSQESPDSARVGLDGFAGRVIG
;
A
#
# COMPACT_ATOMS: atom_id res chain seq x y z
N MET A 1 -5.80 36.80 -17.74
CA MET A 1 -5.40 35.64 -18.57
C MET A 1 -4.71 34.52 -17.80
N SER A 2 -3.82 34.79 -16.83
CA SER A 2 -3.16 33.71 -16.06
C SER A 2 -4.06 33.01 -15.03
N ILE A 3 -5.06 33.70 -14.46
CA ILE A 3 -5.92 33.15 -13.41
C ILE A 3 -6.71 31.91 -13.86
N LEU A 4 -7.19 31.90 -15.12
CA LEU A 4 -7.91 30.76 -15.70
C LEU A 4 -6.98 29.54 -15.85
N PHE A 5 -5.72 29.76 -16.22
CA PHE A 5 -4.74 28.70 -16.36
C PHE A 5 -4.38 28.07 -15.01
N VAL A 6 -4.24 28.89 -13.97
CA VAL A 6 -3.99 28.41 -12.58
C VAL A 6 -5.18 27.58 -12.08
N LEU A 7 -6.41 28.05 -12.28
CA LEU A 7 -7.62 27.31 -11.93
C LEU A 7 -7.71 25.97 -12.68
N LEU A 8 -7.41 25.97 -13.98
CA LEU A 8 -7.41 24.76 -14.80
C LEU A 8 -6.38 23.75 -14.28
N MET A 9 -5.14 24.17 -14.04
CA MET A 9 -4.11 23.29 -13.49
C MET A 9 -4.49 22.76 -12.10
N PHE A 10 -5.04 23.62 -11.24
CA PHE A 10 -5.49 23.21 -9.91
C PHE A 10 -6.58 22.13 -9.99
N LEU A 11 -7.61 22.35 -10.80
CA LEU A 11 -8.69 21.38 -11.01
C LEU A 11 -8.17 20.07 -11.62
N LEU A 12 -7.19 20.15 -12.51
CA LEU A 12 -6.59 18.98 -13.14
C LEU A 12 -5.77 18.15 -12.15
N ILE A 13 -4.91 18.79 -11.33
CA ILE A 13 -4.15 18.11 -10.25
C ILE A 13 -5.12 17.50 -9.23
N MET A 14 -6.14 18.26 -8.81
CA MET A 14 -7.12 17.78 -7.83
C MET A 14 -7.92 16.60 -8.37
N SER A 15 -8.33 16.63 -9.65
CA SER A 15 -9.01 15.51 -10.30
C SER A 15 -8.12 14.27 -10.34
N ILE A 16 -6.87 14.41 -10.79
CA ILE A 16 -5.92 13.28 -10.81
C ILE A 16 -5.72 12.73 -9.40
N SER A 17 -5.55 13.60 -8.40
CA SER A 17 -5.39 13.18 -7.02
C SER A 17 -6.63 12.45 -6.51
N TYR A 18 -7.83 12.93 -6.83
CA TYR A 18 -9.09 12.33 -6.41
C TYR A 18 -9.27 10.93 -7.00
N PHE A 19 -9.01 10.76 -8.30
CA PHE A 19 -9.11 9.46 -8.97
C PHE A 19 -7.97 8.50 -8.60
N ARG A 20 -6.82 9.01 -8.15
CA ARG A 20 -5.68 8.20 -7.68
C ARG A 20 -5.67 7.94 -6.18
N SER A 21 -6.53 8.61 -5.41
CA SER A 21 -6.63 8.37 -3.97
C SER A 21 -6.89 6.88 -3.74
N PRO A 22 -5.93 6.16 -3.13
CA PRO A 22 -6.13 4.78 -2.78
C PRO A 22 -7.38 4.67 -1.92
N GLN A 23 -8.21 3.67 -2.22
CA GLN A 23 -9.33 3.28 -1.38
C GLN A 23 -8.85 3.24 0.08
N PRO A 24 -9.58 3.83 1.05
CA PRO A 24 -9.20 3.74 2.45
C PRO A 24 -9.00 2.27 2.79
N GLN A 25 -7.76 1.88 3.06
CA GLN A 25 -7.45 0.50 3.44
C GLN A 25 -8.35 0.19 4.64
N PRO A 26 -9.14 -0.91 4.58
CA PRO A 26 -9.88 -1.37 5.75
C PRO A 26 -8.90 -1.45 6.90
N SER A 27 -9.26 -0.88 8.04
CA SER A 27 -8.44 -0.90 9.25
C SER A 27 -7.95 -2.33 9.47
N ALA A 28 -6.65 -2.55 9.30
CA ALA A 28 -6.02 -3.84 9.50
C ALA A 28 -6.26 -4.22 10.96
N GLN A 29 -7.19 -5.14 11.19
CA GLN A 29 -7.41 -5.69 12.51
C GLN A 29 -6.13 -6.43 12.90
N PRO A 30 -5.61 -6.25 14.13
CA PRO A 30 -4.43 -6.98 14.59
C PRO A 30 -4.77 -8.47 14.64
N MET A 31 -4.36 -9.21 13.61
CA MET A 31 -4.54 -10.64 13.53
C MET A 31 -3.32 -11.27 14.18
N VAL A 32 -3.52 -11.95 15.31
CA VAL A 32 -2.47 -12.73 15.97
C VAL A 32 -2.22 -13.98 15.11
N VAL A 33 -1.25 -13.91 14.20
CA VAL A 33 -0.92 -15.01 13.29
C VAL A 33 0.26 -15.81 13.84
N LYS A 34 -0.02 -17.06 14.24
CA LYS A 34 0.99 -18.06 14.54
C LYS A 34 1.78 -18.37 13.27
N ALA A 35 3.12 -18.32 13.32
CA ALA A 35 4.01 -18.49 12.16
C ALA A 35 3.69 -19.78 11.36
N ARG A 36 2.90 -19.62 10.29
CA ARG A 36 2.58 -20.61 9.28
C ARG A 36 2.97 -20.00 7.94
N ALA A 37 3.37 -20.82 6.98
CA ALA A 37 3.56 -20.33 5.61
C ALA A 37 2.29 -19.56 5.18
N PRO A 38 2.42 -18.29 4.75
CA PRO A 38 1.26 -17.47 4.46
C PRO A 38 0.49 -18.08 3.28
N ARG A 39 -0.83 -18.14 3.41
CA ARG A 39 -1.69 -18.49 2.28
C ARG A 39 -1.70 -17.32 1.31
N MET A 40 -1.63 -17.60 0.02
CA MET A 40 -1.70 -16.57 -1.01
C MET A 40 -3.18 -16.26 -1.28
N GLN A 41 -3.56 -15.00 -1.19
CA GLN A 41 -4.88 -14.49 -1.58
C GLN A 41 -4.76 -13.66 -2.85
N MET A 42 -5.78 -13.70 -3.71
CA MET A 42 -5.84 -12.88 -4.92
C MET A 42 -6.56 -11.58 -4.62
N GLU A 43 -5.87 -10.44 -4.74
CA GLU A 43 -6.42 -9.11 -4.52
C GLU A 43 -6.00 -8.18 -5.65
N MET A 44 -6.96 -7.53 -6.32
CA MET A 44 -6.71 -6.65 -7.48
C MET A 44 -5.84 -7.28 -8.60
N GLY A 45 -5.92 -8.61 -8.77
CA GLY A 45 -5.13 -9.34 -9.76
C GLY A 45 -3.70 -9.69 -9.32
N LEU A 46 -3.31 -9.31 -8.10
CA LEU A 46 -2.02 -9.66 -7.49
C LEU A 46 -2.20 -10.79 -6.48
N GLN A 47 -1.24 -11.72 -6.44
CA GLN A 47 -1.17 -12.70 -5.36
C GLN A 47 -0.45 -12.07 -4.17
N ILE A 48 -1.19 -11.84 -3.08
CA ILE A 48 -0.70 -11.21 -1.86
C ILE A 48 -0.77 -12.23 -0.72
N PRO A 49 0.30 -12.41 0.07
CA PRO A 49 0.25 -13.30 1.23
C PRO A 49 -0.68 -12.76 2.32
N GLU A 50 -1.52 -13.63 2.88
CA GLU A 50 -2.37 -13.32 4.03
C GLU A 50 -1.52 -12.87 5.23
N GLY A 51 -2.00 -11.86 5.97
CA GLY A 51 -1.33 -11.34 7.18
C GLY A 51 -0.18 -10.37 6.89
N TYR A 52 -0.07 -9.85 5.66
CA TYR A 52 0.86 -8.80 5.27
C TYR A 52 0.11 -7.52 4.93
N ALA A 53 0.58 -6.40 5.47
CA ALA A 53 0.11 -5.07 5.11
C ALA A 53 1.14 -4.41 4.19
N PHE A 54 0.69 -3.94 3.03
CA PHE A 54 1.55 -3.28 2.03
C PHE A 54 1.37 -1.76 2.09
N HIS A 55 2.49 -1.05 2.15
CA HIS A 55 2.55 0.41 2.12
C HIS A 55 2.90 0.89 0.70
N PRO A 56 2.29 1.98 0.18
CA PRO A 56 2.58 2.51 -1.15
C PRO A 56 4.05 2.87 -1.40
N GLY A 57 4.83 3.07 -0.34
CA GLY A 57 6.29 3.26 -0.40
C GLY A 57 7.10 1.99 -0.62
N HIS A 58 6.53 0.94 -1.22
CA HIS A 58 7.17 -0.35 -1.50
C HIS A 58 7.71 -1.10 -0.28
N MET A 59 7.03 -0.92 0.85
CA MET A 59 7.32 -1.62 2.10
C MET A 59 6.17 -2.56 2.45
N TRP A 60 6.48 -3.60 3.19
CA TRP A 60 5.50 -4.49 3.79
C TRP A 60 5.76 -4.64 5.29
N LEU A 61 4.70 -4.96 6.02
CA LEU A 61 4.72 -5.26 7.44
C LEU A 61 3.95 -6.56 7.70
N SER A 62 4.51 -7.43 8.55
CA SER A 62 3.85 -8.62 9.08
C SER A 62 3.95 -8.59 10.61
N GLN A 63 2.82 -8.68 11.30
CA GLN A 63 2.78 -8.64 12.76
C GLN A 63 3.27 -9.98 13.34
N GLU A 64 4.28 -9.95 14.21
CA GLU A 64 4.80 -11.14 14.88
C GLU A 64 4.26 -11.27 16.31
N SER A 65 4.09 -10.14 17.01
CA SER A 65 3.50 -10.05 18.35
C SER A 65 2.80 -8.68 18.54
N PRO A 66 2.11 -8.43 19.67
CA PRO A 66 1.50 -7.12 19.92
C PRO A 66 2.49 -5.95 19.84
N ASP A 67 3.73 -6.18 20.24
CA ASP A 67 4.78 -5.16 20.34
C ASP A 67 5.93 -5.37 19.34
N SER A 68 5.80 -6.34 18.42
CA SER A 68 6.82 -6.66 17.42
C SER A 68 6.21 -6.91 16.05
N ALA A 69 6.82 -6.32 15.03
CA ALA A 69 6.47 -6.55 13.64
C ALA A 69 7.72 -6.71 12.80
N ARG A 70 7.64 -7.60 11.83
CA ARG A 70 8.64 -7.71 10.77
C ARG A 70 8.28 -6.73 9.67
N VAL A 71 9.27 -5.95 9.23
CA VAL A 71 9.15 -5.05 8.09
C VAL A 71 10.17 -5.39 7.02
N GLY A 72 9.85 -5.06 5.77
CA GLY A 72 10.77 -5.26 4.66
C GLY A 72 10.35 -4.49 3.40
N LEU A 73 11.16 -4.65 2.36
CA LEU A 73 10.88 -4.12 1.03
C LEU A 73 10.18 -5.19 0.19
N ASP A 74 9.29 -4.75 -0.70
CA ASP A 74 8.69 -5.65 -1.68
C ASP A 74 9.73 -6.09 -2.73
N GLY A 75 9.37 -7.12 -3.51
CA GLY A 75 10.27 -7.66 -4.53
C GLY A 75 10.56 -6.69 -5.68
N PHE A 76 9.72 -5.67 -5.89
CA PHE A 76 9.99 -4.63 -6.88
C PHE A 76 11.09 -3.70 -6.38
N ALA A 77 10.96 -3.14 -5.17
CA ALA A 77 11.97 -2.29 -4.57
C ALA A 77 13.30 -3.02 -4.38
N GLY A 78 13.28 -4.31 -3.99
CA GLY A 78 14.50 -5.12 -3.94
C GLY A 78 15.24 -5.15 -5.28
N ARG A 79 14.52 -5.37 -6.40
CA ARG A 79 15.12 -5.35 -7.75
C ARG A 79 15.61 -3.97 -8.19
N VAL A 80 15.03 -2.89 -7.67
CA VAL A 80 15.46 -1.52 -7.97
C VAL A 80 16.75 -1.17 -7.23
N ILE A 81 16.87 -1.60 -5.97
CA ILE A 81 18.00 -1.26 -5.11
C ILE A 81 19.23 -2.15 -5.38
N GLY A 82 19.03 -3.43 -5.73
CA GLY A 82 20.10 -4.39 -6.02
C GLY A 82 20.09 -5.58 -5.08
#